data_AF-A0A6A6ZYA4-F1
#
_entry.id   AF-A0A6A6ZYA4-F1
#
_cell.length_a   1.000
_cell.length_b   1.000
_cell.length_c   1.000
_cell.angle_alpha   90.00
_cell.angle_beta   90.00
_cell.angle_gamma   90.00
#
_symmetry.space_group_name_H-M   'P 1'
#
loop_
_entity.id
_entity.type
_entity.pdbx_description
1 polymer ?
#
loop_
_entity_poly.entity_id
_entity_poly.type
_entity_poly.pdbx_seq_one_letter_code
_entity_poly.pdbx_strand_id
1 'polypeptide(L)'
;MENSPTHFKHEPLRDSTTHIRLLEIIAGTLGETVTCQLTEWPIESAPSYYALSYTWGNPAATTYITVNKQAFSVRVNCEYALQQAFASMACKYYWIDAVCIDQTSRQEKNHQVAMMGKLYRKAAHVFACVG
;
A
#
# COMPACT_ATOMS: atom_id res chain seq x y z
N MET A 1 31.57 -4.23 7.34
CA MET A 1 30.98 -3.98 6.00
C MET A 1 29.48 -3.89 6.22
N GLU A 2 28.95 -2.69 6.37
CA GLU A 2 27.52 -2.48 6.60
C GLU A 2 26.77 -2.81 5.30
N ASN A 3 25.97 -3.89 5.31
CA ASN A 3 24.95 -4.09 4.30
C ASN A 3 23.98 -2.91 4.43
N SER A 4 24.09 -1.91 3.55
CA SER A 4 23.05 -0.91 3.42
C SER A 4 21.74 -1.64 3.11
N PRO A 5 20.65 -1.37 3.85
CA PRO A 5 19.38 -2.05 3.60
C PRO A 5 18.97 -1.79 2.16
N THR A 6 18.66 -2.86 1.43
CA THR A 6 18.10 -2.73 0.08
C THR A 6 16.77 -2.01 0.18
N HIS A 7 16.65 -0.90 -0.57
CA HIS A 7 15.40 -0.17 -0.66
C HIS A 7 14.42 -0.92 -1.56
N PHE A 8 13.17 -1.02 -1.11
CA PHE A 8 12.10 -1.63 -1.88
C PHE A 8 11.92 -0.91 -3.20
N LYS A 9 11.79 -1.70 -4.27
CA LYS A 9 11.38 -1.25 -5.59
C LYS A 9 10.24 -2.12 -6.07
N HIS A 10 9.24 -1.50 -6.67
CA HIS A 10 8.16 -2.22 -7.32
C HIS A 10 8.68 -2.95 -8.54
N GLU A 11 8.38 -4.25 -8.64
CA GLU A 11 8.44 -4.95 -9.91
C GLU A 11 7.30 -4.47 -10.79
N PRO A 12 7.52 -4.15 -12.09
CA PRO A 12 6.45 -3.68 -12.97
C PRO A 12 5.25 -4.64 -12.97
N LEU A 13 4.04 -4.08 -12.88
CA LEU A 13 2.81 -4.89 -13.04
C LEU A 13 2.84 -5.59 -14.39
N ARG A 14 2.34 -6.83 -14.45
CA ARG A 14 2.19 -7.58 -15.71
C ARG A 14 1.40 -6.77 -16.74
N ASP A 15 0.34 -6.11 -16.27
CA ASP A 15 -0.39 -5.10 -17.02
C ASP A 15 -1.05 -4.10 -16.06
N SER A 16 -0.50 -2.89 -16.02
CA SER A 16 -0.97 -1.79 -15.18
C SER A 16 -2.42 -1.32 -15.42
N THR A 17 -3.11 -1.82 -16.46
CA THR A 17 -4.53 -1.53 -16.75
C THR A 17 -5.48 -2.61 -16.25
N THR A 18 -4.98 -3.82 -15.97
CA THR A 18 -5.78 -4.99 -15.60
C THR A 18 -5.33 -5.66 -14.29
N HIS A 19 -4.17 -5.29 -13.76
CA HIS A 19 -3.60 -5.82 -12.52
C HIS A 19 -3.48 -4.73 -11.45
N ILE A 20 -3.48 -5.17 -10.19
CA ILE A 20 -3.26 -4.34 -9.00
C ILE A 20 -2.32 -5.06 -8.04
N ARG A 21 -1.72 -4.32 -7.13
CA ARG A 21 -1.06 -4.90 -5.96
C ARG A 21 -1.93 -4.77 -4.73
N LEU A 22 -1.98 -5.82 -3.92
CA LEU A 22 -2.63 -5.83 -2.61
C LEU A 22 -1.58 -6.03 -1.52
N LEU A 23 -1.81 -5.35 -0.41
CA LEU A 23 -0.93 -5.30 0.75
C LEU A 23 -1.50 -6.19 1.85
N GLU A 24 -0.72 -7.15 2.32
CA GLU A 24 -0.98 -7.90 3.55
C GLU A 24 -0.09 -7.31 4.66
N ILE A 25 -0.69 -6.84 5.75
CA ILE A 25 0.05 -6.29 6.88
C ILE A 25 0.36 -7.42 7.86
N ILE A 26 1.63 -7.78 7.98
CA ILE A 26 2.13 -8.90 8.79
C ILE A 26 2.34 -8.46 10.25
N ALA A 27 2.82 -7.23 10.44
CA ALA A 27 2.99 -6.60 11.74
C ALA A 27 2.74 -5.09 11.61
N GLY A 28 2.10 -4.50 12.62
CA GLY A 28 1.76 -3.09 12.62
C GLY A 28 1.36 -2.57 13.99
N THR A 29 1.92 -3.15 15.06
CA THR A 29 1.70 -2.65 16.42
C THR A 29 2.16 -1.20 16.52
N LEU A 30 1.41 -0.38 17.26
CA LEU A 30 1.79 1.02 17.48
C LEU A 30 3.17 1.09 18.16
N GLY A 31 4.08 1.88 17.57
CA GLY A 31 5.46 2.01 18.05
C GLY A 31 6.44 0.99 17.48
N GLU A 32 5.98 0.01 16.71
CA GLU A 32 6.80 -0.93 15.95
C GLU A 32 6.78 -0.60 14.46
N THR A 33 7.85 -0.98 13.75
CA THR A 33 7.92 -0.82 12.29
C THR A 33 6.87 -1.71 11.61
N VAL A 34 6.03 -1.08 10.79
CA VAL A 34 5.04 -1.82 9.98
C VAL A 34 5.76 -2.74 9.00
N THR A 35 5.37 -4.00 8.96
CA THR A 35 5.87 -5.01 8.02
C THR A 35 4.74 -5.52 7.15
N CYS A 36 4.96 -5.53 5.84
CA CYS A 36 3.96 -5.91 4.87
C CYS A 36 4.52 -6.84 3.79
N GLN A 37 3.61 -7.58 3.16
CA GLN A 37 3.84 -8.27 1.90
C GLN A 37 2.98 -7.64 0.80
N LEU A 38 3.58 -7.43 -0.35
CA LEU A 38 2.92 -6.85 -1.51
C LEU A 38 2.82 -7.90 -2.61
N THR A 39 1.61 -8.21 -3.06
CA THR A 39 1.33 -9.27 -4.04
C THR A 39 0.49 -8.73 -5.19
N GLU A 40 0.79 -9.17 -6.41
CA GLU A 40 0.07 -8.77 -7.62
C GLU A 40 -1.12 -9.70 -7.91
N TRP A 41 -2.24 -9.11 -8.31
CA TRP A 41 -3.47 -9.81 -8.66
C TRP A 41 -4.11 -9.20 -9.91
N PRO A 42 -4.68 -10.01 -10.82
CA PRO A 42 -5.62 -9.51 -11.81
C PRO A 42 -6.83 -8.92 -11.08
N ILE A 43 -7.29 -7.73 -11.48
CA ILE A 43 -8.38 -7.01 -10.80
C ILE A 43 -9.64 -7.84 -10.72
N GLU A 44 -9.96 -8.57 -11.79
CA GLU A 44 -11.22 -9.32 -11.86
C GLU A 44 -11.26 -10.52 -10.93
N SER A 45 -10.09 -11.10 -10.63
CA SER A 45 -9.92 -12.25 -9.76
C SER A 45 -9.19 -11.92 -8.45
N ALA A 46 -9.11 -10.64 -8.10
CA ALA A 46 -8.48 -10.21 -6.85
C ALA A 46 -9.30 -10.76 -5.66
N PRO A 47 -8.63 -11.23 -4.59
CA PRO A 47 -9.32 -11.61 -3.36
C PRO A 47 -10.04 -10.42 -2.74
N SER A 48 -10.97 -10.65 -1.81
CA SER A 48 -11.60 -9.56 -1.06
C SER A 48 -10.54 -8.71 -0.36
N TYR A 49 -10.66 -7.39 -0.48
CA TYR A 49 -9.73 -6.42 0.07
C TYR A 49 -10.45 -5.16 0.53
N TYR A 50 -9.82 -4.44 1.45
CA TYR A 50 -10.31 -3.14 1.92
C TYR A 50 -9.46 -2.03 1.32
N ALA A 51 -10.08 -0.95 0.85
CA ALA A 51 -9.33 0.22 0.41
C ALA A 51 -9.06 1.16 1.60
N LEU A 52 -7.85 1.68 1.70
CA LEU A 52 -7.48 2.72 2.66
C LEU A 52 -7.47 4.07 1.96
N SER A 53 -8.27 4.99 2.47
CA SER A 53 -8.29 6.39 2.08
C SER A 53 -7.75 7.22 3.23
N TYR A 54 -6.76 8.05 2.97
CA TYR A 54 -6.15 8.91 3.98
C TYR A 54 -5.68 10.20 3.30
N THR A 55 -5.52 11.27 4.08
CA THR A 55 -4.93 12.49 3.55
C THR A 55 -3.46 12.22 3.28
N TRP A 56 -2.88 12.77 2.20
CA TRP A 56 -1.46 12.55 1.91
C TRP A 56 -0.53 13.31 2.88
N GLY A 57 -1.02 14.26 3.67
CA GLY A 57 -0.27 14.92 4.75
C GLY A 57 1.02 15.64 4.31
N ASN A 58 1.89 15.94 5.27
CA ASN A 58 3.14 16.67 5.03
C ASN A 58 4.15 15.78 4.25
N PRO A 59 4.56 16.16 3.03
CA PRO A 59 5.51 15.37 2.23
C PRO A 59 6.91 15.27 2.85
N ALA A 60 7.29 16.19 3.74
CA ALA A 60 8.58 16.14 4.44
C ALA A 60 8.58 15.18 5.64
N ALA A 61 7.41 14.77 6.13
CA ALA A 61 7.28 13.85 7.25
C ALA A 61 7.23 12.41 6.74
N THR A 62 8.40 11.80 6.54
CA THR A 62 8.56 10.43 6.08
C THR A 62 9.09 9.51 7.16
N THR A 63 8.72 8.24 7.06
CA THR A 63 9.15 7.10 7.89
C THR A 63 9.48 5.91 6.99
N TYR A 64 9.96 4.81 7.56
CA TYR A 64 10.22 3.58 6.83
C TYR A 64 9.35 2.44 7.34
N ILE A 65 8.71 1.75 6.41
CA ILE A 65 8.06 0.46 6.64
C ILE A 65 8.86 -0.64 5.93
N THR A 66 8.63 -1.89 6.28
CA THR A 66 9.22 -3.04 5.58
C THR A 66 8.21 -3.61 4.60
N VAL A 67 8.53 -3.62 3.30
CA VAL A 67 7.71 -4.25 2.25
C VAL A 67 8.53 -5.33 1.59
N ASN A 68 8.04 -6.57 1.55
CA ASN A 68 8.75 -7.72 0.96
C ASN A 68 10.21 -7.85 1.48
N LYS A 69 10.39 -7.64 2.79
CA LYS A 69 11.70 -7.68 3.51
C LYS A 69 12.68 -6.54 3.15
N GLN A 70 12.22 -5.50 2.46
CA GLN A 70 13.03 -4.36 2.03
C GLN A 70 12.45 -3.06 2.60
N ALA A 71 13.31 -2.08 2.87
CA ALA A 71 12.90 -0.80 3.44
C ALA A 71 12.18 0.07 2.40
N PHE A 72 10.96 0.53 2.70
CA PHE A 72 10.15 1.38 1.84
C PHE A 72 9.80 2.68 2.56
N SER A 73 10.12 3.82 1.94
CA SER A 73 9.81 5.12 2.52
C SER A 73 8.36 5.48 2.25
N VAL A 74 7.63 5.79 3.31
CA VAL A 74 6.24 6.27 3.25
C VAL A 74 6.10 7.53 4.09
N ARG A 75 4.98 8.22 3.97
CA ARG A 75 4.66 9.35 4.85
C ARG A 75 4.19 8.85 6.20
N VAL A 76 4.41 9.62 7.27
CA VAL A 76 4.07 9.23 8.66
C VAL A 76 2.59 8.88 8.82
N ASN A 77 1.70 9.63 8.17
CA ASN A 77 0.27 9.35 8.17
C ASN A 77 -0.13 8.08 7.40
N CYS A 78 0.65 7.68 6.38
CA CYS A 78 0.48 6.39 5.71
C CYS A 78 0.81 5.25 6.68
N GLU A 79 1.92 5.35 7.42
CA GLU A 79 2.26 4.36 8.46
C GLU A 79 1.17 4.30 9.53
N TYR A 80 0.70 5.44 10.02
CA TYR A 80 -0.39 5.50 10.99
C TYR A 80 -1.67 4.82 10.46
N ALA A 81 -2.08 5.11 9.22
CA ALA A 81 -3.24 4.47 8.61
C ALA A 81 -3.07 2.94 8.49
N LEU A 82 -1.87 2.44 8.19
CA LEU A 82 -1.56 1.01 8.17
C LEU A 82 -1.63 0.40 9.57
N GLN A 83 -1.13 1.07 10.60
CA GLN A 83 -1.23 0.61 11.99
C GLN A 83 -2.70 0.53 12.46
N GLN A 84 -3.53 1.53 12.12
CA GLN A 84 -4.97 1.49 12.42
C GLN A 84 -5.68 0.35 11.67
N ALA A 85 -5.34 0.14 10.40
CA ALA A 85 -5.88 -0.97 9.61
C ALA A 85 -5.50 -2.33 10.23
N PHE A 86 -4.23 -2.50 10.63
CA PHE A 86 -3.75 -3.70 11.30
C PHE A 86 -4.47 -3.95 12.63
N ALA A 87 -4.60 -2.92 13.48
CA ALA A 87 -5.27 -3.02 14.78
C ALA A 87 -6.75 -3.42 14.66
N SER A 88 -7.42 -3.03 13.56
CA SER A 88 -8.82 -3.42 13.32
C SER A 88 -9.00 -4.91 13.03
N MET A 89 -7.96 -5.60 12.57
CA MET A 89 -7.97 -7.00 12.10
C MET A 89 -9.12 -7.30 11.12
N ALA A 90 -9.63 -6.29 10.40
CA ALA A 90 -10.89 -6.39 9.68
C ALA A 90 -10.78 -7.10 8.33
N CYS A 91 -9.59 -7.12 7.73
CA CYS A 91 -9.33 -7.79 6.46
C CYS A 91 -7.89 -8.31 6.37
N LYS A 92 -7.68 -9.32 5.54
CA LYS A 92 -6.34 -9.82 5.20
C LYS A 92 -5.61 -8.89 4.24
N TYR A 93 -6.31 -8.38 3.23
CA TYR A 93 -5.71 -7.58 2.16
C TYR A 93 -6.22 -6.15 2.17
N TYR A 94 -5.31 -5.23 1.96
CA TYR A 94 -5.57 -3.80 1.85
C TYR A 94 -5.06 -3.28 0.51
N TRP A 95 -5.73 -2.25 0.00
CA TRP A 95 -5.24 -1.44 -1.10
C TRP A 95 -5.03 -0.02 -0.60
N ILE A 96 -3.81 0.50 -0.74
CA ILE A 96 -3.43 1.86 -0.38
C ILE A 96 -2.55 2.42 -1.50
N ASP A 97 -2.96 3.54 -2.09
CA ASP A 97 -2.36 4.10 -3.30
C ASP A 97 -0.84 4.32 -3.18
N ALA A 98 -0.35 4.84 -2.06
CA ALA A 98 1.06 5.15 -1.86
C ALA A 98 1.99 3.93 -1.81
N VAL A 99 1.46 2.74 -1.51
CA VAL A 99 2.26 1.49 -1.44
C VAL A 99 1.94 0.56 -2.59
N CYS A 100 0.66 0.44 -2.99
CA CYS A 100 0.22 -0.48 -4.03
C CYS A 100 0.59 -0.02 -5.45
N ILE A 101 0.70 1.29 -5.66
CA ILE A 101 1.08 1.90 -6.95
C ILE A 101 2.55 2.29 -6.89
N ASP A 102 3.31 1.95 -7.93
CA ASP A 102 4.63 2.50 -8.17
C ASP A 102 4.52 4.00 -8.50
N GLN A 103 4.80 4.83 -7.51
CA GLN A 103 4.75 6.28 -7.64
C GLN A 103 5.85 6.86 -8.54
N THR A 104 6.88 6.06 -8.86
CA THR A 104 8.00 6.46 -9.72
C THR A 104 7.72 6.19 -11.20
N SER A 105 6.87 5.21 -11.51
CA SER A 105 6.40 4.92 -12.87
C SER A 105 5.21 5.79 -13.24
N ARG A 106 5.46 6.83 -14.06
CA ARG A 106 4.40 7.71 -14.57
C ARG A 106 3.31 6.95 -15.33
N GLN A 107 3.69 5.92 -16.08
CA GLN A 107 2.74 5.09 -16.83
C GLN A 107 1.83 4.31 -15.88
N GLU A 108 2.40 3.59 -14.92
CA GLU A 108 1.62 2.82 -13.95
C GLU A 108 0.70 3.74 -13.15
N LYS A 109 1.26 4.83 -12.61
CA LYS A 109 0.50 5.82 -11.84
C LYS A 109 -0.68 6.37 -12.62
N ASN A 110 -0.50 6.74 -13.89
CA ASN A 110 -1.59 7.27 -14.71
C ASN A 110 -2.71 6.25 -14.91
N HIS A 111 -2.38 4.98 -15.21
CA HIS A 111 -3.38 3.93 -15.35
C HIS A 111 -4.10 3.65 -14.03
N GLN A 112 -3.35 3.48 -12.94
CA GLN A 112 -3.90 3.16 -11.61
C GLN A 112 -4.76 4.30 -11.05
N VAL A 113 -4.38 5.57 -11.28
CA VAL A 113 -5.21 6.73 -10.91
C VAL A 113 -6.50 6.78 -11.74
N ALA A 114 -6.42 6.54 -13.05
CA ALA A 114 -7.59 6.54 -13.93
C ALA A 114 -8.62 5.46 -13.53
N MET A 115 -8.17 4.38 -12.90
CA MET A 115 -9.02 3.28 -12.44
C MET A 115 -9.34 3.30 -10.94
N MET A 116 -8.87 4.28 -10.16
CA MET A 116 -9.13 4.36 -8.71
C MET A 116 -10.61 4.17 -8.37
N GLY A 117 -11.52 4.83 -9.11
CA GLY A 117 -12.95 4.69 -8.88
C GLY A 117 -13.47 3.25 -9.03
N LYS A 118 -12.88 2.45 -9.93
CA LYS A 118 -13.18 1.01 -10.07
C LYS A 118 -12.65 0.22 -8.87
N LEU A 119 -11.44 0.53 -8.41
CA LEU A 119 -10.80 -0.16 -7.28
C LEU A 119 -11.57 0.11 -5.97
N TYR A 120 -11.90 1.37 -5.68
CA TYR A 120 -12.72 1.69 -4.51
C TYR A 120 -14.11 1.04 -4.55
N ARG A 121 -14.73 0.95 -5.73
CA ARG A 121 -16.04 0.28 -5.89
C ARG A 121 -15.96 -1.24 -5.70
N LYS A 122 -14.82 -1.85 -6.07
CA LYS A 122 -14.62 -3.30 -5.95
C LYS A 122 -14.12 -3.72 -4.57
N ALA A 123 -13.56 -2.80 -3.78
CA ALA A 123 -13.22 -3.04 -2.39
C ALA A 123 -14.47 -3.42 -1.58
N ALA A 124 -14.34 -4.38 -0.67
CA ALA A 124 -15.44 -4.80 0.19
C ALA A 124 -15.84 -3.68 1.16
N HIS A 125 -14.83 -2.94 1.65
CA HIS A 125 -15.00 -1.78 2.51
C HIS A 125 -13.94 -0.74 2.19
N VAL A 126 -14.24 0.52 2.55
CA VAL A 126 -13.29 1.63 2.47
C VAL A 126 -13.12 2.21 3.87
N PHE A 127 -11.88 2.21 4.37
CA PHE A 127 -11.54 2.89 5.62
C PHE A 127 -11.01 4.27 5.32
N ALA A 128 -11.57 5.26 5.99
CA ALA A 128 -11.09 6.64 5.95
C ALA A 128 -10.30 6.92 7.24
N CYS A 129 -9.01 7.24 7.09
CA CYS A 129 -8.16 7.69 8.19
C CYS A 129 -7.97 9.21 8.08
N VAL A 130 -8.49 9.95 9.06
CA VAL A 130 -8.53 11.43 9.05
C VAL A 130 -7.43 12.09 9.89
N GLY A 131 -6.58 11.30 10.55
CA GLY A 131 -5.52 11.80 11.44
C GLY A 131 -5.95 11.89 12.89
#